data_AF-A0A956HXE3-F1
#
_entry.id   AF-A0A956HXE3-F1
#
_cell.length_a   1.000
_cell.length_b   1.000
_cell.length_c   1.000
_cell.angle_alpha   90.00
_cell.angle_beta   90.00
_cell.angle_gamma   90.00
#
_symmetry.space_group_name_H-M   'P 1'
#
loop_
_entity.id
_entity.type
_entity.pdbx_description
1 polymer ?
#
loop_
_entity_poly.entity_id
_entity_poly.type
_entity_poly.pdbx_seq_one_letter_code
_entity_poly.pdbx_strand_id
1 'polypeptide(L)'
;MTSDEARERFSAAVEGELEGAERAAFEAALEADSALRSDYGAFVEGRRILAATGQGPAPDILADVQHALHVRSGGMFYRDRFSRMSPKHQTTVVVLAMLVLLGIVLLGAVLHARSTDAVDPRARDPQGTTRAR
;
A
#
# COMPACT_ATOMS: atom_id res chain seq x y z
N MET A 1 41.07 7.35 -21.67
CA MET A 1 39.62 7.56 -21.65
C MET A 1 39.29 8.63 -22.67
N THR A 2 38.24 8.44 -23.45
CA THR A 2 37.78 9.41 -24.46
C THR A 2 36.87 10.48 -23.83
N SER A 3 36.58 11.55 -24.59
CA SER A 3 35.68 12.63 -24.12
C SER A 3 34.26 12.10 -23.86
N ASP A 4 33.75 11.19 -24.69
CA ASP A 4 32.42 10.60 -24.52
C ASP A 4 32.36 9.63 -23.32
N GLU A 5 33.39 8.79 -23.16
CA GLU A 5 33.52 7.95 -21.95
C GLU A 5 33.59 8.80 -20.68
N ALA A 6 34.26 9.96 -20.72
CA ALA A 6 34.30 10.88 -19.59
C ALA A 6 32.91 11.43 -19.25
N ARG A 7 32.11 11.80 -20.25
CA ARG A 7 30.75 12.34 -20.05
C ARG A 7 29.85 11.35 -19.33
N GLU A 8 29.95 10.06 -19.67
CA GLU A 8 29.20 9.01 -18.99
C GLU A 8 29.57 8.88 -17.49
N ARG A 9 30.75 9.37 -17.10
CA ARG A 9 31.28 9.30 -15.73
C ARG A 9 31.05 10.55 -14.90
N PHE A 10 30.38 11.58 -15.43
CA PHE A 10 30.12 12.82 -14.70
C PHE A 10 29.39 12.59 -13.37
N SER A 11 28.32 11.78 -13.36
CA SER A 11 27.58 11.48 -12.13
C SER A 11 28.47 10.81 -11.08
N ALA A 12 29.15 9.72 -11.47
CA ALA A 12 30.07 8.98 -10.59
C ALA A 12 31.21 9.87 -10.06
N ALA A 13 31.75 10.77 -10.90
CA ALA A 13 32.80 11.70 -10.49
C ALA A 13 32.34 12.69 -9.40
N VAL A 14 31.09 13.15 -9.49
CA VAL A 14 30.50 14.10 -8.54
C VAL A 14 30.01 13.40 -7.27
N GLU A 15 29.59 12.14 -7.37
CA GLU A 15 29.21 11.28 -6.25
C GLU A 15 30.42 10.69 -5.50
N GLY A 16 31.63 10.88 -6.05
CA GLY A 16 32.88 10.41 -5.43
C GLY A 16 33.13 8.93 -5.64
N GLU A 17 32.46 8.31 -6.61
CA GLU A 17 32.53 6.87 -6.90
C GLU A 17 33.71 6.50 -7.82
N LEU A 18 34.38 7.48 -8.42
CA LEU A 18 35.59 7.24 -9.21
C LEU A 18 36.82 7.19 -8.29
N GLU A 19 37.56 6.08 -8.34
CA GLU A 19 38.73 5.87 -7.50
C GLU A 19 39.98 5.48 -8.31
N GLY A 20 41.16 5.68 -7.69
CA GLY A 20 42.44 5.21 -8.22
C GLY A 20 42.74 5.60 -9.67
N ALA A 21 43.03 4.61 -10.51
CA ALA A 21 43.41 4.81 -11.91
C ALA A 21 42.27 5.41 -12.75
N GLU A 22 41.02 5.12 -12.40
CA GLU A 22 39.85 5.61 -13.12
C GLU A 22 39.64 7.11 -12.88
N ARG A 23 39.81 7.54 -11.62
CA ARG A 23 39.80 8.96 -11.26
C ARG A 23 40.91 9.74 -11.97
N ALA A 24 42.12 9.21 -11.99
CA ALA A 24 43.25 9.84 -12.66
C ALA A 24 43.03 9.94 -14.18
N ALA A 25 42.45 8.91 -14.81
CA ALA A 25 42.10 8.93 -16.22
C ALA A 25 41.01 9.98 -16.53
N PHE A 26 40.04 10.13 -15.63
CA PHE A 26 39.00 11.16 -15.70
C PHE A 26 39.56 12.58 -15.63
N GLU A 27 40.41 12.84 -14.65
CA GLU A 27 41.06 14.15 -14.49
C GLU A 27 41.97 14.48 -15.67
N ALA A 28 42.75 13.51 -16.16
CA ALA A 28 43.58 13.70 -17.34
C ALA A 28 42.76 14.04 -18.61
N ALA A 29 41.57 13.43 -18.78
CA ALA A 29 40.68 13.78 -19.88
C ALA A 29 40.13 15.20 -19.75
N LEU A 30 39.75 15.62 -18.53
CA LEU A 30 39.33 16.99 -18.25
C LEU A 30 40.46 18.00 -18.45
N GLU A 31 41.71 17.65 -18.19
CA GLU A 31 42.87 18.50 -18.45
C GLU A 31 43.16 18.65 -19.95
N ALA A 32 43.05 17.54 -20.70
CA ALA A 32 43.32 17.52 -22.13
C ALA A 32 42.24 18.24 -22.97
N ASP A 33 40.98 18.27 -22.52
CA ASP A 33 39.86 18.84 -23.28
C ASP A 33 39.13 19.96 -22.49
N SER A 34 39.34 21.20 -22.93
CA SER A 34 38.70 22.37 -22.32
C SER A 34 37.18 22.42 -22.51
N ALA A 35 36.64 21.85 -23.59
CA ALA A 35 35.21 21.82 -23.84
C ALA A 35 34.55 20.81 -22.88
N LEU A 36 35.14 19.63 -22.74
CA LEU A 36 34.70 18.63 -21.76
C LEU A 36 34.73 19.17 -20.32
N ARG A 37 35.76 19.96 -19.98
CA ARG A 37 35.84 20.63 -18.67
C ARG A 37 34.70 21.62 -18.44
N SER A 38 34.36 22.39 -19.48
CA SER A 38 33.21 23.30 -19.45
C SER A 38 31.90 22.53 -19.28
N ASP A 39 31.71 21.44 -20.02
CA ASP A 39 30.53 20.56 -19.90
C ASP A 39 30.40 20.01 -18.48
N TYR A 40 31.50 19.53 -17.89
CA TYR A 40 31.52 19.03 -16.52
C TYR A 40 31.17 20.13 -15.50
N GLY A 41 31.69 21.34 -15.68
CA GLY A 41 31.34 22.49 -14.84
C GLY A 41 29.85 22.84 -14.92
N ALA A 42 29.27 22.85 -16.11
CA ALA A 42 27.84 23.09 -16.31
C ALA A 42 26.98 21.99 -15.67
N PHE A 43 27.41 20.73 -15.75
CA PHE A 43 26.76 19.61 -15.09
C PHE A 43 26.74 19.77 -13.55
N VAL A 44 27.89 20.08 -12.95
CA VAL A 44 28.01 20.31 -11.50
C VAL A 44 27.12 21.47 -11.04
N GLU A 45 27.13 22.57 -11.78
CA GLU A 45 26.32 23.75 -11.45
C GLU A 45 24.83 23.48 -11.59
N GLY A 46 24.41 22.81 -12.66
CA GLY A 46 23.01 22.40 -12.86
C GLY A 46 22.51 21.53 -11.71
N ARG A 47 23.33 20.59 -11.23
CA ARG A 47 23.00 19.74 -10.08
C ARG A 47 22.90 20.56 -8.79
N ARG A 48 23.81 21.51 -8.57
CA ARG A 48 23.80 22.41 -7.40
C ARG A 48 22.52 23.25 -7.36
N ILE A 49 22.12 23.80 -8.50
CA ILE A 49 20.86 24.56 -8.63
C ILE A 49 19.68 23.66 -8.31
N LEU A 50 19.59 22.48 -8.91
CA LEU A 50 18.49 21.53 -8.66
C LEU A 50 18.40 21.12 -7.19
N ALA A 51 19.55 20.86 -6.56
CA ALA A 51 19.61 20.59 -5.13
C ALA A 51 19.06 21.77 -4.33
N ALA A 52 19.46 23.01 -4.65
CA ALA A 52 18.98 24.21 -3.98
C ALA A 52 17.46 24.44 -4.13
N THR A 53 16.87 24.09 -5.28
CA THR A 53 15.41 24.25 -5.52
C THR A 53 14.56 23.36 -4.59
N GLY A 54 15.12 22.26 -4.09
CA GLY A 54 14.43 21.31 -3.20
C GLY A 54 14.66 21.54 -1.70
N GLN A 55 15.46 22.54 -1.30
CA GLN A 55 15.84 22.77 0.10
C GLN A 55 14.92 23.77 0.84
N GLY A 56 13.85 24.23 0.19
CA GLY A 56 12.81 25.01 0.86
C GLY A 56 11.89 24.10 1.69
N PRO A 57 11.28 24.60 2.78
CA PRO A 57 10.17 23.88 3.41
C PRO A 57 9.12 23.61 2.34
N ALA A 58 8.86 22.32 2.07
CA ALA A 58 7.82 21.94 1.12
C ALA A 58 6.52 22.62 1.57
N PRO A 59 5.87 23.43 0.72
CA PRO A 59 4.61 24.04 1.10
C PRO A 59 3.63 22.92 1.45
N ASP A 60 3.00 23.01 2.63
CA ASP A 60 1.98 22.07 3.04
C ASP A 60 0.72 22.31 2.22
N ILE A 61 0.72 21.77 1.01
CA ILE A 61 -0.39 21.83 0.07
C ILE A 61 -1.40 20.71 0.33
N LEU A 62 -1.20 19.87 1.34
CA LEU A 62 -2.06 18.71 1.58
C LEU A 62 -3.49 19.17 1.89
N ALA A 63 -3.64 20.20 2.72
CA ALA A 63 -4.93 20.78 3.05
C ALA A 63 -5.64 21.34 1.80
N ASP A 64 -4.91 22.05 0.95
CA ASP A 64 -5.45 22.67 -0.27
C ASP A 64 -5.83 21.62 -1.33
N VAL A 65 -4.99 20.60 -1.50
CA VAL A 65 -5.25 19.48 -2.41
C VAL A 65 -6.45 18.67 -1.92
N GLN A 66 -6.53 18.37 -0.62
CA GLN A 66 -7.68 17.67 -0.04
C GLN A 66 -8.96 18.49 -0.20
N HIS A 67 -8.91 19.80 0.03
CA HIS A 67 -10.04 20.69 -0.17
C HIS A 67 -10.48 20.73 -1.63
N ALA A 68 -9.54 20.92 -2.57
CA ALA A 68 -9.82 20.91 -4.00
C ALA A 68 -10.39 19.57 -4.47
N LEU A 69 -9.87 18.46 -3.96
CA LEU A 69 -10.38 17.12 -4.26
C LEU A 69 -11.79 16.92 -3.67
N HIS A 70 -12.06 17.41 -2.47
CA HIS A 70 -13.37 17.35 -1.84
C HIS A 70 -14.42 18.15 -2.63
N VAL A 71 -14.09 19.39 -3.00
CA VAL A 71 -14.95 20.26 -3.81
C VAL A 71 -15.20 19.67 -5.20
N ARG A 72 -14.14 19.21 -5.89
CA ARG A 72 -14.25 18.62 -7.23
C ARG A 72 -14.99 17.29 -7.25
N SER A 73 -14.78 16.45 -6.26
CA SER A 73 -15.47 15.16 -6.17
C SER A 73 -16.90 15.27 -5.62
N GLY A 74 -17.33 16.46 -5.18
CA GLY A 74 -18.64 16.65 -4.53
C GLY A 74 -18.82 15.75 -3.29
N GLY A 75 -17.70 15.37 -2.67
CA GLY A 75 -17.66 14.38 -1.60
C GLY A 75 -18.00 12.95 -2.02
N MET A 76 -18.07 12.60 -3.31
CA MET A 76 -18.44 11.27 -3.80
C MET A 76 -17.60 10.13 -3.20
N PHE A 77 -16.31 10.35 -2.98
CA PHE A 77 -15.39 9.36 -2.40
C PHE A 77 -15.35 9.35 -0.86
N TYR A 78 -15.96 10.35 -0.21
CA TYR A 78 -16.07 10.44 1.25
C TYR A 78 -17.52 10.35 1.75
N ARG A 79 -18.49 10.23 0.84
CA ARG A 79 -19.93 10.03 1.12
C ARG A 79 -20.21 8.58 1.46
N ASP A 80 -19.45 8.03 2.40
CA ASP A 80 -19.95 6.86 3.09
C ASP A 80 -21.06 7.33 4.04
N ARG A 81 -22.28 6.80 3.87
CA ARG A 81 -23.42 7.18 4.73
C ARG A 81 -23.17 6.82 6.19
N PHE A 82 -22.23 5.91 6.45
CA PHE A 82 -21.78 5.55 7.79
C PHE A 82 -21.09 6.71 8.53
N SER A 83 -20.43 7.64 7.83
CA SER A 83 -19.73 8.77 8.45
C SER A 83 -20.65 9.91 8.91
N ARG A 84 -21.93 9.91 8.51
CA ARG A 84 -22.91 10.94 8.89
C ARG A 84 -23.83 10.52 10.05
N MET A 85 -23.76 9.29 10.53
CA MET A 85 -24.49 8.91 11.75
C MET A 85 -23.74 9.44 12.96
N SER A 86 -24.46 10.10 13.87
CA SER A 86 -23.97 10.36 15.22
C SER A 86 -23.42 9.06 15.81
N PRO A 87 -22.27 9.06 16.53
CA PRO A 87 -21.67 7.85 17.08
C PRO A 87 -22.66 7.01 17.93
N LYS A 88 -23.68 7.65 18.52
CA LYS A 88 -24.78 6.98 19.24
C LYS A 88 -25.69 6.13 18.34
N HIS A 89 -25.96 6.58 17.11
CA HIS A 89 -26.80 5.85 16.15
C HIS A 89 -26.02 4.71 15.48
N GLN A 90 -24.72 4.88 15.23
CA GLN A 90 -23.88 3.82 14.68
C GLN A 90 -23.75 2.63 15.65
N THR A 91 -23.51 2.88 16.94
CA THR A 91 -23.46 1.81 17.95
C THR A 91 -24.80 1.11 18.11
N THR A 92 -25.91 1.85 18.08
CA THR A 92 -27.27 1.28 18.18
C THR A 92 -27.57 0.31 17.03
N VAL A 93 -27.22 0.67 15.79
CA VAL A 93 -27.46 -0.19 14.61
C VAL A 93 -26.60 -1.46 14.67
N VAL A 94 -25.34 -1.35 15.08
CA VAL A 94 -24.43 -2.51 15.20
C VAL A 94 -24.91 -3.47 16.29
N VAL A 95 -25.29 -2.95 17.47
CA VAL A 95 -25.82 -3.76 18.57
C VAL A 95 -27.11 -4.46 18.14
N LEU A 96 -28.02 -3.76 17.46
CA LEU A 96 -29.26 -4.36 16.95
C LEU A 96 -28.97 -5.49 15.95
N ALA A 97 -28.05 -5.28 15.01
CA ALA A 97 -27.67 -6.30 14.03
C ALA A 97 -27.05 -7.54 14.71
N MET A 98 -26.22 -7.34 15.73
CA MET A 98 -25.65 -8.45 16.52
C MET A 98 -26.72 -9.23 17.26
N LEU A 99 -27.70 -8.56 17.87
CA LEU A 99 -28.81 -9.23 18.56
C LEU A 99 -29.68 -10.04 17.61
N VAL A 100 -29.96 -9.53 16.41
CA VAL A 100 -30.69 -10.25 15.37
C VAL A 100 -29.91 -11.50 14.94
N LEU A 101 -28.61 -11.36 14.69
CA LEU A 101 -27.75 -12.49 14.31
C LEU A 101 -27.72 -13.55 15.41
N LEU A 102 -27.56 -13.14 16.66
CA LEU A 102 -27.57 -14.03 17.82
C LEU A 102 -28.91 -14.77 17.94
N GLY A 103 -30.03 -14.07 17.73
CA GLY A 103 -31.37 -14.66 17.72
C GLY A 103 -31.53 -15.73 16.64
N ILE A 104 -31.01 -15.49 15.44
CA ILE A 104 -31.04 -16.48 14.34
C ILE A 104 -30.21 -17.73 14.70
N VAL A 105 -29.01 -17.54 15.28
CA VAL A 105 -28.14 -18.65 15.69
C VAL A 105 -28.81 -19.50 16.78
N LEU A 106 -29.37 -18.85 17.80
CA LEU A 106 -30.08 -19.55 18.89
C LEU A 106 -31.30 -20.30 18.36
N LEU A 107 -32.09 -19.67 17.49
CA LEU A 107 -33.25 -20.32 16.88
C LEU A 107 -32.82 -21.55 16.06
N GLY A 108 -31.77 -21.43 15.25
CA GLY A 108 -31.20 -22.54 14.50
C GLY A 108 -30.72 -23.68 15.39
N ALA A 109 -30.04 -23.38 16.51
CA ALA A 109 -29.57 -24.39 17.46
C ALA A 109 -30.73 -25.15 18.12
N VAL A 110 -31.81 -24.45 18.49
CA VAL A 110 -33.02 -25.08 19.06
C VAL A 110 -33.71 -25.98 18.05
N LEU A 111 -33.86 -25.52 16.80
CA LEU A 111 -34.45 -26.32 15.73
C LEU A 111 -33.60 -27.56 15.40
N HIS A 112 -32.27 -27.42 15.40
CA HIS A 112 -31.36 -28.53 15.18
C HIS A 112 -31.45 -29.59 16.28
N ALA A 113 -31.44 -29.17 17.56
CA ALA A 113 -31.61 -30.08 18.70
C ALA A 113 -32.96 -30.83 18.65
N ARG A 114 -34.05 -30.14 18.28
CA ARG A 114 -35.36 -30.77 18.08
C ARG A 114 -35.38 -31.77 16.93
N SER A 115 -34.59 -31.54 15.88
CA SER A 115 -34.51 -32.43 14.73
C SER A 115 -33.71 -33.71 15.01
N THR A 116 -32.70 -33.64 15.88
CA THR A 116 -31.90 -34.81 16.27
C THR A 116 -32.68 -35.75 17.20
N ASP A 117 -33.57 -35.22 18.03
CA ASP A 117 -34.44 -36.03 18.90
C ASP A 117 -35.49 -36.84 18.11
N ALA A 118 -35.82 -36.41 16.88
CA ALA A 118 -36.76 -37.11 16.01
C ALA A 118 -36.14 -38.33 15.28
N VAL A 119 -34.83 -38.56 15.42
CA VAL A 119 -34.09 -39.64 14.76
C VAL A 119 -33.60 -40.65 15.81
N ASP A 120 -34.52 -41.33 16.50
CA ASP A 120 -34.19 -42.48 17.38
C ASP A 120 -34.14 -43.80 16.53
N PRO A 121 -33.06 -44.60 16.58
CA PRO A 121 -32.65 -45.57 15.55
C PRO A 121 -33.28 -46.96 15.63
N ARG A 122 -34.45 -47.16 16.26
CA ARG A 122 -35.05 -48.51 16.41
C ARG A 122 -35.54 -49.17 15.11
N ALA A 123 -35.31 -48.57 13.94
CA ALA A 123 -35.58 -49.18 12.64
C ALA A 123 -34.39 -49.95 12.03
N ARG A 124 -33.34 -50.24 12.81
CA ARG A 124 -32.35 -51.26 12.46
C ARG A 124 -32.39 -52.38 13.49
N ASP A 125 -33.15 -53.42 13.17
CA ASP A 125 -32.83 -54.75 13.67
C ASP A 125 -32.28 -55.59 12.50
N PRO A 126 -30.95 -55.72 12.39
CA PRO A 126 -30.31 -56.67 11.50
C PRO A 126 -29.76 -57.83 12.34
N GLN A 127 -30.55 -58.89 12.48
CA GLN A 127 -30.14 -60.29 12.72
C GLN A 127 -31.41 -61.12 12.93
N GLY A 128 -31.58 -62.33 12.39
CA GLY A 128 -30.59 -63.34 12.12
C GLY A 128 -31.06 -64.62 12.82
N THR A 129 -31.46 -65.61 12.02
CA THR A 129 -31.20 -67.04 12.23
C THR A 129 -31.73 -67.78 13.48
N THR A 130 -32.69 -68.67 13.22
CA THR A 130 -32.57 -70.15 13.38
C THR A 130 -32.59 -70.83 14.76
N ARG A 131 -33.47 -71.86 14.85
CA ARG A 131 -33.55 -73.06 15.72
C ARG A 131 -34.23 -72.92 17.09
N ALA A 132 -34.98 -73.90 17.61
CA ALA A 132 -35.25 -75.29 17.20
C ALA A 132 -36.60 -75.78 17.77
N ARG A 133 -37.18 -76.77 17.08
CA ARG A 133 -38.14 -77.74 17.61
C ARG A 133 -37.42 -79.08 17.68
#